data_AF-Q3MNL1-F1
#
_entry.id   AF-Q3MNL1-F1
#
_cell.length_a   1.000
_cell.length_b   1.000
_cell.length_c   1.000
_cell.angle_alpha   90.00
_cell.angle_beta   90.00
_cell.angle_gamma   90.00
#
_symmetry.space_group_name_H-M   'P 1'
#
loop_
_entity.id
_entity.type
_entity.pdbx_description
1 polymer ?
#
loop_
_entity_poly.entity_id
_entity_poly.type
_entity_poly.pdbx_seq_one_letter_code
_entity_poly.pdbx_strand_id
1 'polypeptide(L)'
;MPAPGPNAALRLPPKCNACQSNRVAWTSPRVDFCYQCPPGGPFAAPPCNRCRARTDYFSQGLCSRCHPRSPEHIGSCKGCLAWGVYPRHNWTCWSCRWWQSHYPKGTCTYCGRTSHVSDRQACRLCLENARLEQKPGRAPDVAAANKDSQQLFFANMVFKRRATPVPDYVRWDGRWSKKNKNQLPYQPGTRFGRHALEQPALIEMDPDPEVLRQRLLVEDSELTRYCAAIVADHARRYGWSVRQRNAVIQSLRLLQILRPTPTAKVRASDVVALRRYDGTITSTLDVLAEAGLLTEDVPTRVERYFNAKFIESGALPDAMREHLQLWLQVMLGGSRQAPRQLPREPETVELHIQGLAPVVQTWVEAGRQSFAEISKDDILAAPRGPARRHQPTPLRRERPEVAVQDPQGPPTRLRQPHEGHRPDPCRHEPSDAAGPRRDPGRTGLAEPGRRARCGSGGLPRTDRQAGP
;
A
#
# COMPACT_ATOMS: atom_id res chain seq x y z
N MET A 1 1.39 -21.32 38.44
CA MET A 1 0.15 -20.78 39.06
C MET A 1 0.58 -19.98 40.28
N PRO A 2 0.21 -18.69 40.44
CA PRO A 2 0.54 -17.97 41.66
C PRO A 2 -0.12 -18.66 42.86
N ALA A 3 0.61 -18.77 43.97
CA ALA A 3 0.16 -19.49 45.15
C ALA A 3 -1.14 -18.87 45.74
N PRO A 4 -2.08 -19.70 46.22
CA PRO A 4 -3.26 -19.21 46.93
C PRO A 4 -2.84 -18.61 48.27
N GLY A 5 -3.20 -17.35 48.50
CA GLY A 5 -3.00 -16.63 49.75
C GLY A 5 -3.97 -15.44 49.85
N PRO A 6 -4.15 -14.84 51.04
CA PRO A 6 -5.07 -13.72 51.24
C PRO A 6 -4.77 -12.51 50.32
N ASN A 7 -3.52 -12.40 49.86
CA ASN A 7 -3.01 -11.32 49.00
C ASN A 7 -2.83 -11.73 47.52
N ALA A 8 -3.36 -12.89 47.10
CA ALA A 8 -3.16 -13.36 45.73
C ALA A 8 -3.84 -12.42 44.71
N ALA A 9 -3.09 -12.03 43.67
CA ALA A 9 -3.54 -11.18 42.56
C ALA A 9 -4.79 -11.68 41.81
N LEU A 10 -5.18 -12.95 42.05
CA LEU A 10 -6.32 -13.61 41.45
C LEU A 10 -7.59 -13.63 42.32
N ARG A 11 -7.62 -13.02 43.51
CA ARG A 11 -8.89 -12.85 44.26
C ARG A 11 -9.64 -11.61 43.78
N LEU A 12 -10.96 -11.67 43.84
CA LEU A 12 -11.79 -10.48 43.59
C LEU A 12 -11.54 -9.49 44.75
N PRO A 13 -11.09 -8.25 44.49
CA PRO A 13 -10.86 -7.29 45.55
C PRO A 13 -12.15 -7.01 46.34
N PRO A 14 -12.08 -6.82 47.67
CA PRO A 14 -13.23 -6.42 48.46
C PRO A 14 -13.73 -5.03 48.04
N LYS A 15 -14.96 -4.72 48.44
CA LYS A 15 -15.52 -3.37 48.29
C LYS A 15 -14.87 -2.43 49.31
N CYS A 16 -14.81 -1.15 48.97
CA CYS A 16 -14.36 -0.09 49.87
C CYS A 16 -15.27 -0.04 51.11
N ASN A 17 -14.67 -0.02 52.30
CA ASN A 17 -15.42 -0.03 53.55
C ASN A 17 -16.31 1.21 53.73
N ALA A 18 -15.93 2.36 53.15
CA ALA A 18 -16.68 3.61 53.24
C ALA A 18 -17.83 3.70 52.23
N CYS A 19 -17.55 3.60 50.92
CA CYS A 19 -18.57 3.85 49.90
C CYS A 19 -19.31 2.60 49.40
N GLN A 20 -18.78 1.39 49.63
CA GLN A 20 -19.35 0.10 49.19
C GLN A 20 -19.66 -0.02 47.67
N SER A 21 -19.29 0.97 46.86
CA SER A 21 -19.45 1.02 45.42
C SER A 21 -18.16 0.62 44.72
N ASN A 22 -17.08 1.34 45.00
CA ASN A 22 -15.75 1.10 44.44
C ASN A 22 -15.03 -0.06 45.16
N ARG A 23 -14.08 -0.68 44.46
CA ARG A 23 -13.18 -1.67 45.06
C ARG A 23 -12.06 -0.97 45.84
N VAL A 24 -11.47 -1.70 46.79
CA VAL A 24 -10.32 -1.20 47.53
C VAL A 24 -9.15 -0.88 46.60
N ALA A 25 -8.37 0.15 46.94
CA ALA A 25 -7.25 0.61 46.13
C ALA A 25 -6.21 -0.49 45.95
N TRP A 26 -5.81 -1.14 47.04
CA TRP A 26 -4.83 -2.22 47.05
C TRP A 26 -5.26 -3.32 48.02
N THR A 27 -5.16 -4.58 47.61
CA THR A 27 -5.26 -5.71 48.55
C THR A 27 -3.89 -6.11 49.09
N SER A 28 -2.80 -5.71 48.43
CA SER A 28 -1.41 -5.93 48.85
C SER A 28 -0.54 -4.77 48.33
N PRO A 29 0.00 -3.90 49.20
CA PRO A 29 -0.29 -3.82 50.64
C PRO A 29 -1.78 -3.60 50.91
N ARG A 30 -2.30 -4.11 52.03
CA ARG A 30 -3.73 -4.05 52.33
C ARG A 30 -4.16 -2.61 52.60
N VAL A 31 -5.12 -2.12 51.83
CA VAL A 31 -5.80 -0.84 52.01
C VAL A 31 -7.30 -1.12 52.00
N ASP A 32 -8.03 -0.70 53.03
CA ASP A 32 -9.47 -1.00 53.15
C ASP A 32 -10.38 0.05 52.45
N PHE A 33 -9.78 1.05 51.81
CA PHE A 33 -10.46 2.17 51.12
C PHE A 33 -10.13 2.21 49.62
N CYS A 34 -11.03 2.74 48.80
CA CYS A 34 -10.71 3.18 47.44
C CYS A 34 -9.98 4.54 47.48
N TYR A 35 -9.43 5.01 46.36
CA TYR A 35 -8.73 6.30 46.31
C TYR A 35 -9.59 7.54 46.62
N GLN A 36 -10.92 7.43 46.55
CA GLN A 36 -11.83 8.56 46.84
C GLN A 36 -12.21 8.68 48.31
N CYS A 37 -12.05 7.61 49.10
CA CYS A 37 -12.52 7.54 50.49
C CYS A 37 -11.44 7.46 51.59
N PRO A 38 -10.12 7.51 51.34
CA PRO A 38 -9.17 7.42 52.42
C PRO A 38 -9.14 8.74 53.22
N PRO A 39 -8.76 8.71 54.50
CA PRO A 39 -8.59 9.92 55.29
C PRO A 39 -7.51 10.81 54.67
N GLY A 40 -7.78 12.12 54.56
CA GLY A 40 -6.91 13.08 53.87
C GLY A 40 -7.41 13.53 52.48
N GLY A 41 -8.55 13.00 52.03
CA GLY A 41 -9.25 13.47 50.83
C GLY A 41 -9.19 12.49 49.66
N PRO A 42 -9.88 12.78 48.55
CA PRO A 42 -9.81 11.96 47.36
C PRO A 42 -8.43 12.13 46.72
N PHE A 43 -7.68 11.03 46.63
CA PHE A 43 -6.42 10.99 45.91
C PHE A 43 -6.66 10.61 44.44
N ALA A 44 -5.83 11.16 43.55
CA ALA A 44 -5.82 10.72 42.17
C ALA A 44 -5.30 9.28 42.09
N ALA A 45 -6.09 8.37 41.51
CA ALA A 45 -5.65 7.01 41.27
C ALA A 45 -4.47 6.99 40.28
N PRO A 46 -3.47 6.12 40.47
CA PRO A 46 -2.35 6.01 39.55
C PRO A 46 -2.84 5.47 38.19
N PRO A 47 -2.12 5.77 37.09
CA PRO A 47 -2.42 5.18 35.80
C PRO A 47 -2.25 3.66 35.86
N CYS A 48 -3.02 2.95 35.04
CA CYS A 48 -2.94 1.50 34.95
C CYS A 48 -1.53 1.03 34.59
N ASN A 49 -0.94 0.13 35.38
CA ASN A 49 0.40 -0.41 35.16
C ASN A 49 0.54 -1.16 33.82
N ARG A 50 -0.56 -1.67 33.27
CA ARG A 50 -0.56 -2.48 32.04
C ARG A 50 -0.86 -1.67 30.77
N CYS A 51 -1.86 -0.80 30.79
CA CYS A 51 -2.29 -0.04 29.60
C CYS A 51 -2.13 1.49 29.74
N ARG A 52 -1.61 1.97 30.87
CA ARG A 52 -1.42 3.40 31.19
C ARG A 52 -2.70 4.26 31.18
N ALA A 53 -3.88 3.65 31.11
CA ALA A 53 -5.16 4.34 31.26
C ALA A 53 -5.21 5.12 32.59
N ARG A 54 -5.59 6.39 32.53
CA ARG A 54 -5.74 7.29 33.69
C ARG A 54 -7.14 7.28 34.29
N THR A 55 -8.08 6.62 33.61
CA THR A 55 -9.48 6.50 33.99
C THR A 55 -9.80 5.05 34.35
N ASP A 56 -10.92 4.87 35.08
CA ASP A 56 -11.48 3.55 35.38
C ASP A 56 -10.53 2.61 36.15
N TYR A 57 -9.88 3.17 37.16
CA TYR A 57 -9.07 2.41 38.10
C TYR A 57 -9.93 1.38 38.85
N PHE A 58 -9.49 0.13 38.85
CA PHE A 58 -10.21 -0.96 39.54
C PHE A 58 -9.56 -1.31 40.88
N SER A 59 -8.34 -1.85 40.87
CA SER A 59 -7.58 -2.22 42.07
C SER A 59 -6.15 -2.63 41.70
N GLN A 60 -5.24 -2.66 42.68
CA GLN A 60 -3.85 -3.13 42.55
C GLN A 60 -3.06 -2.51 41.37
N GLY A 61 -3.23 -1.22 41.12
CA GLY A 61 -2.55 -0.54 40.01
C GLY A 61 -3.12 -0.86 38.62
N LEU A 62 -4.30 -1.50 38.51
CA LEU A 62 -4.89 -1.91 37.23
C LEU A 62 -6.29 -1.31 37.03
N CYS A 63 -6.60 -0.96 35.78
CA CYS A 63 -7.95 -0.56 35.37
C CYS A 63 -8.89 -1.78 35.22
N SER A 64 -10.19 -1.50 35.09
CA SER A 64 -11.25 -2.51 34.92
C SER A 64 -10.97 -3.49 33.76
N ARG A 65 -10.40 -3.04 32.64
CA ARG A 65 -10.15 -3.91 31.48
C ARG A 65 -8.95 -4.83 31.69
N CYS A 66 -7.95 -4.34 32.44
CA CYS A 66 -6.70 -5.06 32.66
C CYS A 66 -6.74 -6.00 33.86
N HIS A 67 -7.55 -5.69 34.88
CA HIS A 67 -7.60 -6.47 36.11
C HIS A 67 -8.30 -7.82 35.87
N PRO A 68 -7.66 -8.99 36.10
CA PRO A 68 -8.19 -10.31 35.69
C PRO A 68 -9.58 -10.69 36.23
N ARG A 69 -9.97 -10.12 37.36
CA ARG A 69 -11.26 -10.35 38.04
C ARG A 69 -12.29 -9.24 37.86
N SER A 70 -11.94 -8.17 37.15
CA SER A 70 -12.90 -7.11 36.87
C SER A 70 -13.95 -7.62 35.87
N PRO A 71 -15.24 -7.24 36.01
CA PRO A 71 -16.29 -7.63 35.07
C PRO A 71 -15.99 -7.28 33.61
N GLU A 72 -15.22 -6.21 33.37
CA GLU A 72 -14.83 -5.74 32.03
C GLU A 72 -13.58 -6.40 31.47
N HIS A 73 -12.96 -7.32 32.22
CA HIS A 73 -11.77 -8.00 31.76
C HIS A 73 -12.09 -8.86 30.54
N ILE A 74 -11.43 -8.58 29.42
CA ILE A 74 -11.62 -9.33 28.19
C ILE A 74 -10.62 -10.48 28.16
N GLY A 75 -11.13 -11.70 28.00
CA GLY A 75 -10.32 -12.92 27.91
C GLY A 75 -10.74 -13.84 26.78
N SER A 76 -10.14 -15.03 26.78
CA SER A 76 -10.43 -16.11 25.84
C SER A 76 -11.49 -17.07 26.38
N CYS A 77 -12.30 -17.60 25.47
CA CYS A 77 -13.37 -18.55 25.75
C CYS A 77 -12.80 -19.89 26.24
N LYS A 78 -13.26 -20.40 27.38
CA LYS A 78 -12.82 -21.70 27.94
C LYS A 78 -13.06 -22.88 26.98
N GLY A 79 -14.16 -22.83 26.22
CA GLY A 79 -14.52 -23.90 25.27
C GLY A 79 -13.72 -23.89 23.97
N CYS A 80 -13.74 -22.78 23.23
CA CYS A 80 -13.19 -22.68 21.88
C CYS A 80 -11.96 -21.76 21.74
N LEU A 81 -11.46 -21.19 22.83
CA LEU A 81 -10.33 -20.24 22.86
C LEU A 81 -10.55 -18.92 22.12
N ALA A 82 -11.78 -18.66 21.65
CA ALA A 82 -12.12 -17.40 21.00
C ALA A 82 -11.97 -16.21 21.96
N TRP A 83 -11.34 -15.13 21.50
CA TRP A 83 -11.09 -13.93 22.32
C TRP A 83 -12.30 -12.98 22.30
N GLY A 84 -12.57 -12.29 23.40
CA GLY A 84 -13.69 -11.33 23.48
C GLY A 84 -14.82 -11.76 24.42
N VAL A 85 -14.53 -12.64 25.39
CA VAL A 85 -15.52 -13.03 26.42
C VAL A 85 -15.25 -12.35 27.75
N TYR A 86 -16.33 -12.16 28.51
CA TYR A 86 -16.29 -11.51 29.81
C TYR A 86 -16.48 -12.51 30.98
N PRO A 87 -15.90 -12.21 32.16
CA PRO A 87 -16.09 -12.94 33.41
C PRO A 87 -17.55 -13.19 33.78
N ARG A 88 -18.43 -12.21 33.52
CA ARG A 88 -19.88 -12.29 33.79
C ARG A 88 -20.54 -13.50 33.16
N HIS A 89 -20.00 -13.99 32.05
CA HIS A 89 -20.49 -15.18 31.34
C HIS A 89 -19.56 -16.38 31.51
N ASN A 90 -18.86 -16.45 32.64
CA ASN A 90 -17.90 -17.51 32.97
C ASN A 90 -16.87 -17.75 31.83
N TRP A 91 -16.41 -16.67 31.18
CA TRP A 91 -15.49 -16.73 30.04
C TRP A 91 -15.95 -17.74 28.98
N THR A 92 -17.25 -17.79 28.69
CA THR A 92 -17.84 -18.69 27.70
C THR A 92 -18.61 -17.87 26.68
N CYS A 93 -18.31 -18.06 25.39
CA CYS A 93 -19.05 -17.38 24.33
C CYS A 93 -20.43 -18.03 24.12
N TRP A 94 -21.38 -17.29 23.53
CA TRP A 94 -22.77 -17.74 23.36
C TRP A 94 -22.87 -19.07 22.62
N SER A 95 -22.13 -19.24 21.54
CA SER A 95 -22.20 -20.49 20.79
C SER A 95 -21.46 -21.64 21.49
N CYS A 96 -20.53 -21.38 22.42
CA CYS A 96 -19.99 -22.45 23.28
C CYS A 96 -20.99 -22.83 24.37
N ARG A 97 -21.77 -21.87 24.88
CA ARG A 97 -22.85 -22.15 25.82
C ARG A 97 -23.90 -23.05 25.18
N TRP A 98 -24.31 -22.76 23.93
CA TRP A 98 -25.17 -23.66 23.14
C TRP A 98 -24.49 -25.01 22.90
N TRP A 99 -23.23 -25.01 22.45
CA TRP A 99 -22.47 -26.23 22.18
C TRP A 99 -22.40 -27.18 23.37
N GLN A 100 -22.24 -26.65 24.58
CA GLN A 100 -22.21 -27.42 25.83
C GLN A 100 -23.52 -28.13 26.14
N SER A 101 -24.66 -27.58 25.71
CA SER A 101 -25.99 -28.17 25.90
C SER A 101 -26.29 -29.30 24.91
N HIS A 102 -25.57 -29.36 23.78
CA HIS A 102 -25.85 -30.32 22.69
C HIS A 102 -24.80 -31.43 22.57
N TYR A 103 -23.58 -31.21 23.08
CA TYR A 103 -22.47 -32.14 22.88
C TYR A 103 -21.83 -32.54 24.21
N PRO A 104 -21.41 -33.81 24.38
CA PRO A 104 -20.82 -34.29 25.62
C PRO A 104 -19.41 -33.73 25.84
N LYS A 105 -18.95 -33.75 27.10
CA LYS A 105 -17.53 -33.54 27.42
C LYS A 105 -16.72 -34.76 26.99
N GLY A 106 -15.57 -34.52 26.37
CA GLY A 106 -14.62 -35.54 25.93
C GLY A 106 -13.27 -34.92 25.58
N THR A 107 -12.40 -35.73 24.99
CA THR A 107 -11.09 -35.30 24.51
C THR A 107 -11.12 -35.18 23.00
N CYS A 108 -10.75 -34.00 22.48
CA CYS A 108 -10.72 -33.78 21.03
C CYS A 108 -9.68 -34.69 20.37
N THR A 109 -10.07 -35.50 19.38
CA THR A 109 -9.14 -36.39 18.66
C THR A 109 -8.06 -35.61 17.88
N TYR A 110 -8.34 -34.36 17.50
CA TYR A 110 -7.45 -33.58 16.63
C TYR A 110 -6.45 -32.72 17.41
N CYS A 111 -6.87 -32.11 18.52
CA CYS A 111 -6.01 -31.21 19.31
C CYS A 111 -5.72 -31.70 20.73
N GLY A 112 -6.23 -32.87 21.12
CA GLY A 112 -6.05 -33.45 22.45
C GLY A 112 -6.70 -32.68 23.60
N ARG A 113 -7.36 -31.54 23.35
CA ARG A 113 -7.95 -30.72 24.42
C ARG A 113 -9.21 -31.36 24.99
N THR A 114 -9.28 -31.45 26.32
CA THR A 114 -10.52 -31.78 27.03
C THR A 114 -11.53 -30.64 26.87
N SER A 115 -12.63 -30.91 26.17
CA SER A 115 -13.69 -29.94 25.88
C SER A 115 -14.99 -30.64 25.53
N HIS A 116 -16.00 -29.89 25.10
CA HIS A 116 -17.20 -30.48 24.51
C HIS A 116 -16.94 -30.83 23.04
N VAL A 117 -17.16 -32.08 22.66
CA VAL A 117 -16.78 -32.64 21.36
C VAL A 117 -18.00 -33.01 20.53
N SER A 118 -17.97 -32.69 19.23
CA SER A 118 -19.02 -33.06 18.28
C SER A 118 -19.08 -34.57 18.05
N ASP A 119 -20.08 -35.02 17.28
CA ASP A 119 -20.20 -36.41 16.81
C ASP A 119 -18.96 -36.88 16.02
N ARG A 120 -18.18 -35.95 15.47
CA ARG A 120 -16.89 -36.22 14.81
C ARG A 120 -15.69 -36.23 15.75
N GLN A 121 -15.92 -36.26 17.07
CA GLN A 121 -14.91 -36.16 18.13
C GLN A 121 -14.02 -34.89 18.03
N ALA A 122 -14.52 -33.85 17.36
CA ALA A 122 -13.83 -32.58 17.21
C ALA A 122 -14.36 -31.56 18.21
N CYS A 123 -13.47 -30.87 18.92
CA CYS A 123 -13.85 -29.68 19.67
C CYS A 123 -14.26 -28.56 18.71
N ARG A 124 -15.03 -27.59 19.24
CA ARG A 124 -15.55 -26.50 18.41
C ARG A 124 -14.47 -25.73 17.66
N LEU A 125 -13.30 -25.48 18.27
CA LEU A 125 -12.20 -24.77 17.58
C LEU A 125 -11.75 -25.52 16.32
N CYS A 126 -11.52 -26.84 16.43
CA CYS A 126 -11.08 -27.66 15.31
C CYS A 126 -12.11 -27.69 14.19
N LEU A 127 -13.40 -27.76 14.56
CA LEU A 127 -14.49 -27.80 13.61
C LEU A 127 -14.68 -26.46 12.88
N GLU A 128 -14.54 -25.33 13.57
CA GLU A 128 -14.62 -24.02 12.91
C GLU A 128 -13.40 -23.78 12.01
N ASN A 129 -12.20 -24.23 12.40
CA ASN A 129 -11.02 -24.15 11.53
C ASN A 129 -11.24 -24.93 10.22
N ALA A 130 -11.78 -26.14 10.34
CA ALA A 130 -12.14 -26.97 9.17
C ALA A 130 -13.23 -26.35 8.29
N ARG A 131 -14.15 -25.59 8.87
CA ARG A 131 -15.16 -24.84 8.12
C ARG A 131 -14.60 -23.61 7.41
N LEU A 132 -13.57 -22.97 7.98
CA LEU A 132 -12.89 -21.85 7.33
C LEU A 132 -12.18 -22.30 6.05
N GLU A 133 -11.59 -23.50 6.06
CA GLU A 133 -10.89 -24.10 4.91
C GLU A 133 -11.80 -24.95 4.01
N GLN A 134 -13.08 -25.06 4.35
CA GLN A 134 -14.03 -25.91 3.64
C GLN A 134 -14.21 -25.45 2.18
N LYS A 135 -13.94 -26.36 1.24
CA LYS A 135 -14.29 -26.15 -0.17
C LYS A 135 -15.82 -26.13 -0.33
N PRO A 136 -16.39 -25.18 -1.09
CA PRO A 136 -17.82 -25.14 -1.35
C PRO A 136 -18.37 -26.49 -1.85
N GLY A 137 -19.47 -26.96 -1.26
CA GLY A 137 -20.11 -28.23 -1.64
C GLY A 137 -19.43 -29.49 -1.13
N ARG A 138 -18.31 -29.41 -0.40
CA ARG A 138 -17.67 -30.56 0.26
C ARG A 138 -17.84 -30.50 1.77
N ALA A 139 -17.88 -31.65 2.44
CA ALA A 139 -17.87 -31.69 3.90
C ALA A 139 -16.53 -31.15 4.44
N PRO A 140 -16.50 -30.52 5.63
CA PRO A 140 -15.26 -30.02 6.22
C PRO A 140 -14.36 -31.20 6.61
N ASP A 141 -13.10 -31.15 6.16
CA ASP A 141 -12.03 -32.09 6.53
C ASP A 141 -11.34 -31.56 7.80
N VAL A 142 -11.66 -32.18 8.93
CA VAL A 142 -11.17 -31.73 10.23
C VAL A 142 -9.72 -32.16 10.48
N ALA A 143 -9.27 -33.25 9.87
CA ALA A 143 -7.90 -33.73 10.03
C ALA A 143 -6.92 -32.82 9.29
N ALA A 144 -7.18 -32.58 7.99
CA ALA A 144 -6.32 -31.75 7.16
C ALA A 144 -6.22 -30.32 7.71
N ALA A 145 -7.36 -29.71 8.03
CA ALA A 145 -7.42 -28.32 8.47
C ALA A 145 -6.82 -28.06 9.86
N ASN A 146 -6.49 -29.09 10.64
CA ASN A 146 -5.90 -28.91 11.97
C ASN A 146 -4.50 -29.53 12.09
N LYS A 147 -3.90 -29.94 10.97
CA LYS A 147 -2.59 -30.61 10.95
C LYS A 147 -1.47 -29.68 11.41
N ASP A 148 -1.43 -28.45 10.89
CA ASP A 148 -0.29 -27.56 11.06
C ASP A 148 -0.56 -26.45 12.08
N SER A 149 -1.74 -25.84 12.04
CA SER A 149 -2.10 -24.76 12.97
C SER A 149 -3.62 -24.56 13.08
N GLN A 150 -4.03 -23.72 14.03
CA GLN A 150 -5.44 -23.35 14.25
C GLN A 150 -5.58 -21.84 14.29
N GLN A 151 -6.49 -21.29 13.50
CA GLN A 151 -6.81 -19.87 13.53
C GLN A 151 -7.75 -19.57 14.70
N LEU A 152 -7.28 -18.76 15.65
CA LEU A 152 -8.15 -18.20 16.70
C LEU A 152 -9.09 -17.14 16.10
N PHE A 153 -10.28 -17.03 16.68
CA PHE A 153 -11.34 -16.13 16.21
C PHE A 153 -11.97 -15.32 17.34
N PHE A 154 -12.69 -14.26 16.99
CA PHE A 154 -13.40 -13.43 17.95
C PHE A 154 -14.71 -14.09 18.41
N ALA A 155 -14.95 -14.06 19.72
CA ALA A 155 -16.15 -14.59 20.34
C ALA A 155 -17.39 -13.80 19.89
N ASN A 156 -18.52 -14.50 19.76
CA ASN A 156 -19.84 -13.92 19.44
C ASN A 156 -19.95 -13.18 18.09
N MET A 157 -18.94 -13.26 17.23
CA MET A 157 -18.97 -12.70 15.88
C MET A 157 -19.68 -13.62 14.85
N VAL A 158 -20.19 -14.78 15.30
CA VAL A 158 -20.80 -15.79 14.43
C VAL A 158 -22.33 -15.59 14.37
N PHE A 159 -22.77 -14.51 13.71
CA PHE A 159 -24.20 -14.32 13.36
C PHE A 159 -24.46 -14.07 11.89
N LYS A 160 -23.42 -14.05 11.06
CA LYS A 160 -23.58 -14.33 9.65
C LYS A 160 -22.71 -15.55 9.40
N ARG A 161 -23.31 -16.75 9.36
CA ARG A 161 -22.70 -17.84 8.60
C ARG A 161 -22.23 -17.17 7.32
N ARG A 162 -20.93 -17.23 7.00
CA ARG A 162 -20.55 -16.94 5.62
C ARG A 162 -21.44 -17.88 4.83
N ALA A 163 -22.45 -17.33 4.15
CA ALA A 163 -23.08 -18.05 3.07
C ALA A 163 -21.86 -18.44 2.25
N THR A 164 -21.51 -19.73 2.26
CA THR A 164 -20.52 -20.23 1.32
C THR A 164 -21.04 -19.68 0.01
N PRO A 165 -20.33 -18.74 -0.64
CA PRO A 165 -20.86 -18.13 -1.83
C PRO A 165 -21.06 -19.31 -2.75
N VAL A 166 -22.33 -19.70 -2.93
CA VAL A 166 -22.68 -20.53 -4.06
C VAL A 166 -22.32 -19.58 -5.18
N PRO A 167 -21.33 -19.91 -6.01
CA PRO A 167 -20.86 -18.96 -6.98
C PRO A 167 -22.08 -18.45 -7.77
N ASP A 168 -22.12 -17.15 -8.08
CA ASP A 168 -23.29 -16.53 -8.69
C ASP A 168 -23.70 -17.19 -10.04
N TYR A 169 -22.85 -18.05 -10.61
CA TYR A 169 -23.16 -18.91 -11.75
C TYR A 169 -24.25 -19.97 -11.49
N VAL A 170 -24.65 -20.24 -10.24
CA VAL A 170 -25.63 -21.29 -9.91
C VAL A 170 -27.08 -20.76 -9.88
N ARG A 171 -27.31 -19.44 -9.84
CA ARG A 171 -28.66 -18.84 -9.76
C ARG A 171 -29.03 -17.94 -10.93
N TRP A 172 -28.41 -18.13 -12.09
CA TRP A 172 -28.80 -17.45 -13.32
C TRP A 172 -29.34 -18.48 -14.33
N ASP A 173 -30.57 -18.25 -14.80
CA ASP A 173 -31.32 -19.07 -15.77
C ASP A 173 -30.88 -18.82 -17.23
N GLY A 174 -29.95 -17.89 -17.46
CA GLY A 174 -29.36 -17.65 -18.76
C GLY A 174 -28.08 -18.47 -19.03
N ARG A 175 -27.89 -18.85 -20.28
CA ARG A 175 -26.73 -19.61 -20.77
C ARG A 175 -25.44 -18.79 -20.60
N TRP A 176 -24.67 -19.09 -19.54
CA TRP A 176 -23.36 -18.51 -19.28
C TRP A 176 -22.35 -18.83 -20.41
N SER A 177 -21.57 -17.84 -20.85
CA SER A 177 -20.34 -18.07 -21.60
C SER A 177 -19.20 -17.21 -21.05
N LYS A 178 -17.99 -17.78 -20.97
CA LYS A 178 -16.76 -17.09 -20.54
C LYS A 178 -16.48 -15.79 -21.32
N LYS A 179 -17.10 -15.59 -22.49
CA LYS A 179 -16.87 -14.43 -23.36
C LYS A 179 -17.47 -13.12 -22.83
N ASN A 180 -18.50 -13.16 -21.97
CA ASN A 180 -19.28 -11.95 -21.63
C ASN A 180 -19.14 -11.47 -20.17
N LYS A 181 -18.17 -12.00 -19.39
CA LYS A 181 -17.94 -11.64 -17.98
C LYS A 181 -17.73 -10.13 -17.76
N ASN A 182 -17.12 -9.44 -18.73
CA ASN A 182 -16.83 -8.01 -18.65
C ASN A 182 -17.97 -7.11 -19.19
N GLN A 183 -19.08 -7.68 -19.68
CA GLN A 183 -20.22 -6.94 -20.23
C GLN A 183 -21.34 -6.71 -19.21
N LEU A 184 -21.12 -7.12 -17.95
CA LEU A 184 -22.07 -6.88 -16.87
C LEU A 184 -22.17 -5.36 -16.59
N PRO A 185 -23.37 -4.82 -16.34
CA PRO A 185 -23.55 -3.42 -16.02
C PRO A 185 -22.77 -3.04 -14.76
N TYR A 186 -22.16 -1.85 -14.79
CA TYR A 186 -21.55 -1.22 -13.62
C TYR A 186 -22.62 -0.91 -12.56
N GLN A 187 -22.34 -1.23 -11.29
CA GLN A 187 -23.28 -0.96 -10.20
C GLN A 187 -23.35 0.55 -9.89
N PRO A 188 -24.53 1.19 -9.97
CA PRO A 188 -24.68 2.60 -9.63
C PRO A 188 -24.32 2.86 -8.16
N GLY A 189 -23.40 3.78 -7.89
CA GLY A 189 -23.00 4.19 -6.53
C GLY A 189 -21.58 3.80 -6.11
N THR A 190 -20.93 2.88 -6.83
CA THR A 190 -19.48 2.72 -6.73
C THR A 190 -18.84 4.03 -7.19
N ARG A 191 -17.98 4.65 -6.39
CA ARG A 191 -17.24 5.87 -6.78
C ARG A 191 -15.78 5.70 -6.41
N PHE A 192 -14.91 5.92 -7.39
CA PHE A 192 -13.47 5.97 -7.16
C PHE A 192 -13.08 7.34 -6.59
N GLY A 193 -13.16 7.46 -5.28
CA GLY A 193 -13.00 8.74 -4.57
C GLY A 193 -11.53 9.13 -4.39
N ARG A 194 -11.23 10.43 -4.50
CA ARG A 194 -9.93 11.01 -4.10
C ARG A 194 -9.70 10.98 -2.58
N HIS A 195 -10.78 10.79 -1.81
CA HIS A 195 -10.81 10.76 -0.34
C HIS A 195 -11.22 9.39 0.21
N ALA A 196 -11.01 8.31 -0.55
CA ALA A 196 -11.16 6.97 0.02
C ALA A 196 -10.18 6.83 1.19
N LEU A 197 -10.65 6.36 2.34
CA LEU A 197 -9.81 6.13 3.51
C LEU A 197 -8.76 5.07 3.14
N GLU A 198 -7.51 5.49 2.98
CA GLU A 198 -6.38 4.60 2.72
C GLU A 198 -5.88 4.01 4.04
N GLN A 199 -5.83 2.68 4.12
CA GLN A 199 -5.16 2.01 5.21
C GLN A 199 -3.65 1.97 4.91
N PRO A 200 -2.79 2.59 5.73
CA PRO A 200 -1.34 2.45 5.57
C PRO A 200 -0.95 0.97 5.75
N ALA A 201 -0.09 0.47 4.86
CA ALA A 201 0.42 -0.89 4.95
C ALA A 201 1.21 -1.04 6.26
N LEU A 202 0.73 -1.91 7.16
CA LEU A 202 1.40 -2.19 8.44
C LEU A 202 2.57 -3.17 8.26
N ILE A 203 2.50 -4.02 7.23
CA ILE A 203 3.48 -5.05 6.91
C ILE A 203 3.59 -5.10 5.39
N GLU A 204 4.80 -4.96 4.86
CA GLU A 204 5.10 -5.16 3.46
C GLU A 204 5.37 -6.65 3.21
N MET A 205 4.49 -7.29 2.44
CA MET A 205 4.68 -8.64 1.96
C MET A 205 4.36 -8.66 0.48
N ASP A 206 5.34 -9.11 -0.33
CA ASP A 206 5.12 -9.31 -1.75
C ASP A 206 4.13 -10.49 -1.94
N PRO A 207 3.02 -10.29 -2.67
CA PRO A 207 2.06 -11.35 -2.92
C PRO A 207 2.65 -12.42 -3.84
N ASP A 208 2.37 -13.69 -3.52
CA ASP A 208 2.81 -14.84 -4.33
C ASP A 208 2.21 -14.77 -5.76
N PRO A 209 3.05 -14.75 -6.81
CA PRO A 209 2.60 -14.65 -8.19
C PRO A 209 1.69 -15.80 -8.63
N GLU A 210 1.85 -17.01 -8.10
CA GLU A 210 1.00 -18.15 -8.47
C GLU A 210 -0.41 -18.02 -7.86
N VAL A 211 -0.49 -17.59 -6.60
CA VAL A 211 -1.78 -17.29 -5.94
C VAL A 211 -2.50 -16.14 -6.65
N LEU A 212 -1.76 -15.14 -7.12
CA LEU A 212 -2.32 -14.04 -7.92
C LEU A 212 -2.91 -14.55 -9.25
N ARG A 213 -2.20 -15.41 -9.98
CA ARG A 213 -2.72 -16.01 -11.23
C ARG A 213 -4.02 -16.78 -11.00
N GLN A 214 -4.10 -17.54 -9.92
CA GLN A 214 -5.32 -18.28 -9.58
C GLN A 214 -6.48 -17.34 -9.24
N ARG A 215 -6.22 -16.27 -8.48
CA ARG A 215 -7.24 -15.25 -8.17
C ARG A 215 -7.72 -14.51 -9.41
N LEU A 216 -6.84 -14.18 -10.36
CA LEU A 216 -7.21 -13.51 -11.62
C LEU A 216 -8.27 -14.26 -12.43
N LEU A 217 -8.30 -15.60 -12.35
CA LEU A 217 -9.27 -16.42 -13.06
C LEU A 217 -10.68 -16.33 -12.45
N VAL A 218 -10.73 -16.17 -11.13
CA VAL A 218 -11.97 -16.19 -10.34
C VAL A 218 -12.53 -14.78 -10.18
N GLU A 219 -11.67 -13.79 -9.94
CA GLU A 219 -12.07 -12.43 -9.55
C GLU A 219 -12.92 -11.73 -10.62
N ASP A 220 -13.93 -11.03 -10.14
CA ASP A 220 -14.82 -10.18 -10.92
C ASP A 220 -14.48 -8.71 -10.61
N SER A 221 -13.67 -8.10 -11.47
CA SER A 221 -13.09 -6.77 -11.21
C SER A 221 -14.08 -5.66 -11.59
N GLU A 222 -14.58 -4.93 -10.59
CA GLU A 222 -15.37 -3.69 -10.77
C GLU A 222 -14.61 -2.64 -11.60
N LEU A 223 -13.30 -2.50 -11.39
CA LEU A 223 -12.44 -1.62 -12.20
C LEU A 223 -12.45 -2.01 -13.69
N THR A 224 -12.40 -3.30 -13.98
CA THR A 224 -12.48 -3.80 -15.36
C THR A 224 -13.84 -3.52 -15.98
N ARG A 225 -14.94 -3.63 -15.21
CA ARG A 225 -16.30 -3.31 -15.68
C ARG A 225 -16.43 -1.82 -15.96
N TYR A 226 -15.96 -0.96 -15.06
CA TYR A 226 -15.98 0.49 -15.22
C TYR A 226 -15.19 0.94 -16.46
N CYS A 227 -13.96 0.44 -16.62
CA CYS A 227 -13.11 0.81 -17.75
C CYS A 227 -13.45 0.08 -19.06
N ALA A 228 -14.42 -0.86 -19.09
CA ALA A 228 -14.68 -1.70 -20.26
C ALA A 228 -14.98 -0.88 -21.52
N ALA A 229 -15.86 0.12 -21.43
CA ALA A 229 -16.21 0.98 -22.55
C ALA A 229 -15.04 1.87 -22.98
N ILE A 230 -14.28 2.39 -22.01
CA ILE A 230 -13.11 3.26 -22.24
C ILE A 230 -12.00 2.49 -22.95
N VAL A 231 -11.67 1.28 -22.47
CA VAL A 231 -10.70 0.39 -23.11
C VAL A 231 -11.12 0.04 -24.54
N ALA A 232 -12.41 -0.25 -24.76
CA ALA A 232 -12.91 -0.56 -26.09
C ALA A 232 -12.82 0.65 -27.03
N ASP A 233 -13.13 1.85 -26.54
CA ASP A 233 -13.05 3.08 -27.32
C ASP A 233 -11.60 3.47 -27.65
N HIS A 234 -10.72 3.43 -26.64
CA HIS A 234 -9.30 3.70 -26.79
C HIS A 234 -8.65 2.69 -27.76
N ALA A 235 -8.97 1.40 -27.63
CA ALA A 235 -8.47 0.37 -28.54
C ALA A 235 -8.90 0.60 -30.00
N ARG A 236 -10.11 1.13 -30.23
CA ARG A 236 -10.57 1.49 -31.59
C ARG A 236 -9.82 2.70 -32.14
N ARG A 237 -9.67 3.76 -31.32
CA ARG A 237 -8.99 5.01 -31.73
C ARG A 237 -7.53 4.79 -32.09
N TYR A 238 -6.83 3.97 -31.31
CA TYR A 238 -5.38 3.74 -31.48
C TYR A 238 -5.04 2.39 -32.16
N GLY A 239 -6.04 1.70 -32.72
CA GLY A 239 -5.82 0.49 -33.52
C GLY A 239 -5.20 -0.68 -32.74
N TRP A 240 -5.51 -0.83 -31.46
CA TRP A 240 -4.90 -1.86 -30.62
C TRP A 240 -5.28 -3.28 -31.05
N SER A 241 -4.28 -4.16 -31.03
CA SER A 241 -4.52 -5.59 -31.25
C SER A 241 -5.37 -6.20 -30.12
N VAL A 242 -6.06 -7.31 -30.42
CA VAL A 242 -6.81 -8.08 -29.41
C VAL A 242 -5.92 -8.49 -28.24
N ARG A 243 -4.65 -8.82 -28.52
CA ARG A 243 -3.65 -9.19 -27.50
C ARG A 243 -3.37 -8.02 -26.56
N GLN A 244 -3.13 -6.83 -27.09
CA GLN A 244 -2.85 -5.63 -26.29
C GLN A 244 -4.06 -5.24 -25.42
N ARG A 245 -5.28 -5.28 -26.00
CA ARG A 245 -6.51 -5.06 -25.24
C ARG A 245 -6.67 -6.03 -24.07
N ASN A 246 -6.43 -7.32 -24.30
CA ASN A 246 -6.52 -8.34 -23.25
C ASN A 246 -5.45 -8.16 -22.17
N ALA A 247 -4.24 -7.73 -22.55
CA ALA A 247 -3.16 -7.45 -21.60
C ALA A 247 -3.49 -6.25 -20.69
N VAL A 248 -4.13 -5.20 -21.22
CA VAL A 248 -4.64 -4.08 -20.41
C VAL A 248 -5.73 -4.54 -19.46
N ILE A 249 -6.69 -5.35 -19.94
CA ILE A 249 -7.75 -5.93 -19.08
C ILE A 249 -7.14 -6.77 -17.95
N GLN A 250 -6.12 -7.58 -18.24
CA GLN A 250 -5.41 -8.37 -17.23
C GLN A 250 -4.71 -7.47 -16.21
N SER A 251 -4.10 -6.37 -16.66
CA SER A 251 -3.44 -5.39 -15.79
C SER A 251 -4.44 -4.67 -14.87
N LEU A 252 -5.63 -4.32 -15.36
CA LEU A 252 -6.71 -3.76 -14.54
C LEU A 252 -7.21 -4.75 -13.47
N ARG A 253 -7.29 -6.05 -13.80
CA ARG A 253 -7.62 -7.09 -12.82
C ARG A 253 -6.53 -7.26 -11.77
N LEU A 254 -5.26 -7.21 -12.17
CA LEU A 254 -4.13 -7.26 -11.24
C LEU A 254 -4.17 -6.08 -10.26
N LEU A 255 -4.41 -4.86 -10.75
CA LEU A 255 -4.54 -3.67 -9.89
C LEU A 255 -5.65 -3.81 -8.87
N GLN A 256 -6.80 -4.37 -9.26
CA GLN A 256 -7.91 -4.60 -8.33
C GLN A 256 -7.54 -5.56 -7.19
N ILE A 257 -6.73 -6.58 -7.47
CA ILE A 257 -6.33 -7.60 -6.50
C ILE A 257 -5.20 -7.11 -5.58
N LEU A 258 -4.22 -6.41 -6.16
CA LEU A 258 -3.03 -5.97 -5.45
C LEU A 258 -3.28 -4.77 -4.55
N ARG A 259 -4.26 -3.92 -4.88
CA ARG A 259 -4.48 -2.68 -4.15
C ARG A 259 -5.25 -2.90 -2.86
N PRO A 260 -4.78 -2.36 -1.72
CA PRO A 260 -5.46 -2.47 -0.43
C PRO A 260 -6.80 -1.73 -0.42
N THR A 261 -6.93 -0.66 -1.21
CA THR A 261 -8.15 0.14 -1.37
C THR A 261 -8.67 0.10 -2.81
N PRO A 262 -9.47 -0.94 -3.16
CA PRO A 262 -9.96 -1.11 -4.52
C PRO A 262 -10.85 0.04 -5.02
N THR A 263 -11.41 0.86 -4.13
CA THR A 263 -12.28 2.00 -4.46
C THR A 263 -11.56 3.34 -4.48
N ALA A 264 -10.24 3.39 -4.26
CA ALA A 264 -9.46 4.61 -4.41
C ALA A 264 -9.01 4.82 -5.86
N LYS A 265 -8.70 6.06 -6.24
CA LYS A 265 -7.98 6.34 -7.51
C LYS A 265 -6.65 5.59 -7.56
N VAL A 266 -6.24 5.12 -8.73
CA VAL A 266 -5.03 4.31 -8.95
C VAL A 266 -3.81 5.23 -8.99
N ARG A 267 -2.76 4.91 -8.25
CA ARG A 267 -1.47 5.63 -8.30
C ARG A 267 -0.65 5.16 -9.50
N ALA A 268 0.07 6.05 -10.16
CA ALA A 268 0.96 5.70 -11.27
C ALA A 268 2.07 4.73 -10.82
N SER A 269 2.56 4.88 -9.59
CA SER A 269 3.52 3.97 -8.95
C SER A 269 3.01 2.54 -8.86
N ASP A 270 1.73 2.34 -8.50
CA ASP A 270 1.07 1.02 -8.46
C ASP A 270 1.08 0.37 -9.86
N VAL A 271 0.87 1.15 -10.91
CA VAL A 271 0.87 0.65 -12.30
C VAL A 271 2.28 0.29 -12.75
N VAL A 272 3.29 1.07 -12.39
CA VAL A 272 4.70 0.75 -12.67
C VAL A 272 5.13 -0.53 -11.94
N ALA A 273 4.64 -0.75 -10.71
CA ALA A 273 4.92 -1.95 -9.94
C ALA A 273 4.37 -3.23 -10.58
N LEU A 274 3.36 -3.14 -11.46
CA LEU A 274 2.82 -4.28 -12.22
C LEU A 274 3.85 -4.97 -13.12
N ARG A 275 4.99 -4.32 -13.42
CA ARG A 275 6.08 -4.94 -14.18
C ARG A 275 6.54 -6.26 -13.54
N ARG A 276 6.43 -6.40 -12.23
CA ARG A 276 6.77 -7.62 -11.48
C ARG A 276 5.84 -8.81 -11.79
N TYR A 277 4.66 -8.54 -12.36
CA TYR A 277 3.59 -9.51 -12.60
C TYR A 277 3.17 -9.57 -14.08
N ASP A 278 4.07 -9.21 -14.98
CA ASP A 278 3.85 -9.17 -16.44
C ASP A 278 2.70 -8.25 -16.89
N GLY A 279 2.39 -7.21 -16.10
CA GLY A 279 1.40 -6.20 -16.47
C GLY A 279 1.91 -5.20 -17.51
N THR A 280 1.00 -4.68 -18.32
CA THR A 280 1.28 -3.59 -19.27
C THR A 280 1.26 -2.26 -18.56
N ILE A 281 2.30 -1.44 -18.72
CA ILE A 281 2.44 -0.17 -17.99
C ILE A 281 1.82 0.98 -18.80
N THR A 282 2.40 1.32 -19.95
CA THR A 282 2.02 2.51 -20.74
C THR A 282 0.54 2.50 -21.12
N SER A 283 0.06 1.44 -21.78
CA SER A 283 -1.33 1.33 -22.20
C SER A 283 -2.34 1.30 -21.03
N THR A 284 -1.91 0.90 -19.84
CA THR A 284 -2.77 0.91 -18.65
C THR A 284 -2.79 2.30 -18.01
N LEU A 285 -1.67 3.04 -18.01
CA LEU A 285 -1.63 4.45 -17.62
C LEU A 285 -2.55 5.29 -18.52
N ASP A 286 -2.46 5.12 -19.84
CA ASP A 286 -3.27 5.89 -20.79
C ASP A 286 -4.78 5.71 -20.55
N VAL A 287 -5.23 4.46 -20.34
CA VAL A 287 -6.63 4.14 -20.05
C VAL A 287 -7.08 4.70 -18.70
N LEU A 288 -6.23 4.61 -17.67
CA LEU A 288 -6.57 5.11 -16.33
C LEU A 288 -6.59 6.65 -16.29
N ALA A 289 -5.69 7.30 -17.04
CA ALA A 289 -5.67 8.74 -17.21
C ALA A 289 -6.95 9.23 -17.92
N GLU A 290 -7.33 8.57 -19.01
CA GLU A 290 -8.56 8.88 -19.74
C GLU A 290 -9.83 8.62 -18.91
N ALA A 291 -9.82 7.58 -18.06
CA ALA A 291 -10.88 7.32 -17.11
C ALA A 291 -10.93 8.33 -15.93
N GLY A 292 -9.96 9.25 -15.83
CA GLY A 292 -9.83 10.18 -14.71
C GLY A 292 -9.53 9.48 -13.37
N LEU A 293 -9.08 8.23 -13.43
CA LEU A 293 -8.80 7.37 -12.28
C LEU A 293 -7.33 7.37 -11.86
N LEU A 294 -6.45 7.97 -12.64
CA LEU A 294 -5.02 8.03 -12.37
C LEU A 294 -4.65 9.19 -11.42
N THR A 295 -3.84 8.89 -10.43
CA THR A 295 -3.11 9.85 -9.60
C THR A 295 -1.63 9.75 -9.99
N GLU A 296 -1.12 10.80 -10.61
CA GLU A 296 0.30 10.89 -10.97
C GLU A 296 1.15 11.14 -9.71
N ASP A 297 1.80 10.10 -9.22
CA ASP A 297 2.66 10.12 -8.04
C ASP A 297 4.10 9.68 -8.35
N VAL A 298 4.39 9.33 -9.61
CA VAL A 298 5.75 9.00 -10.05
C VAL A 298 6.49 10.29 -10.34
N PRO A 299 7.58 10.62 -9.60
CA PRO A 299 8.36 11.81 -9.88
C PRO A 299 8.98 11.71 -11.27
N THR A 300 8.89 12.82 -12.01
CA THR A 300 9.53 13.00 -13.31
C THR A 300 11.04 12.79 -13.21
N ARG A 301 11.71 12.59 -14.36
CA ARG A 301 13.18 12.42 -14.39
C ARG A 301 13.90 13.57 -13.70
N VAL A 302 13.44 14.81 -13.93
CA VAL A 302 14.02 16.02 -13.34
C VAL A 302 13.81 16.05 -11.83
N GLU A 303 12.63 15.68 -11.34
CA GLU A 303 12.35 15.61 -9.90
C GLU A 303 13.19 14.53 -9.21
N ARG A 304 13.38 13.37 -9.85
CA ARG A 304 14.33 12.35 -9.35
C ARG A 304 15.75 12.86 -9.31
N TYR A 305 16.20 13.54 -10.37
CA TYR A 305 17.53 14.13 -10.44
C TYR A 305 17.74 15.21 -9.37
N PHE A 306 16.73 16.06 -9.14
CA PHE A 306 16.70 17.04 -8.06
C PHE A 306 16.82 16.39 -6.69
N ASN A 307 16.01 15.36 -6.41
CA ASN A 307 16.03 14.65 -5.12
C ASN A 307 17.40 14.02 -4.85
N ALA A 308 17.97 13.35 -5.85
CA ALA A 308 19.31 12.73 -5.74
C ALA A 308 20.41 13.75 -5.47
N LYS A 309 20.31 14.97 -6.04
CA LYS A 309 21.34 16.00 -5.88
C LYS A 309 21.20 16.84 -4.61
N PHE A 310 19.98 17.12 -4.16
CA PHE A 310 19.76 18.06 -3.05
C PHE A 310 19.19 17.43 -1.77
N ILE A 311 18.45 16.31 -1.88
CA ILE A 311 17.65 15.78 -0.77
C ILE A 311 18.28 14.53 -0.15
N GLU A 312 18.76 13.59 -0.98
CA GLU A 312 19.31 12.30 -0.52
C GLU A 312 20.60 12.44 0.28
N SER A 313 21.38 13.51 0.07
CA SER A 313 22.60 13.78 0.84
C SER A 313 22.32 14.16 2.30
N GLY A 314 21.07 14.52 2.65
CA GLY A 314 20.65 14.86 4.02
C GLY A 314 21.29 16.11 4.62
N ALA A 315 22.26 16.73 3.95
CA ALA A 315 23.03 17.87 4.45
C ALA A 315 22.28 19.20 4.35
N LEU A 316 21.14 19.25 3.64
CA LEU A 316 20.45 20.49 3.32
C LEU A 316 19.50 20.92 4.45
N PRO A 317 19.65 22.15 4.99
CA PRO A 317 18.71 22.73 5.95
C PRO A 317 17.29 22.82 5.39
N ASP A 318 16.28 22.67 6.26
CA ASP A 318 14.87 22.61 5.85
C ASP A 318 14.41 23.86 5.11
N ALA A 319 14.84 25.05 5.55
CA ALA A 319 14.51 26.30 4.88
C ALA A 319 15.06 26.36 3.45
N MET A 320 16.29 25.89 3.21
CA MET A 320 16.86 25.83 1.84
C MET A 320 16.15 24.78 0.98
N ARG A 321 15.77 23.65 1.57
CA ARG A 321 15.04 22.58 0.90
C ARG A 321 13.69 23.07 0.38
N GLU A 322 12.91 23.75 1.21
CA GLU A 322 11.59 24.28 0.85
C GLU A 322 11.69 25.27 -0.32
N HIS A 323 12.63 26.22 -0.26
CA HIS A 323 12.83 27.19 -1.34
C HIS A 323 13.27 26.53 -2.66
N LEU A 324 14.14 25.52 -2.63
CA LEU A 324 14.55 24.80 -3.84
C LEU A 324 13.42 23.94 -4.42
N GLN A 325 12.57 23.35 -3.58
CA GLN A 325 11.38 22.62 -4.03
C GLN A 325 10.36 23.57 -4.68
N LEU A 326 10.12 24.73 -4.06
CA LEU A 326 9.26 25.76 -4.63
C LEU A 326 9.82 26.27 -5.98
N TRP A 327 11.12 26.50 -6.05
CA TRP A 327 11.80 26.88 -7.29
C TRP A 327 11.59 25.83 -8.38
N LEU A 328 11.76 24.54 -8.08
CA LEU A 328 11.54 23.45 -9.05
C LEU A 328 10.10 23.43 -9.57
N GLN A 329 9.12 23.59 -8.66
CA GLN A 329 7.70 23.67 -9.02
C GLN A 329 7.41 24.85 -9.95
N VAL A 330 7.96 26.04 -9.67
CA VAL A 330 7.79 27.23 -10.51
C VAL A 330 8.49 27.06 -11.86
N MET A 331 9.66 26.40 -11.90
CA MET A 331 10.39 26.14 -13.15
C MET A 331 9.64 25.18 -14.08
N LEU A 332 9.04 24.11 -13.54
CA LEU A 332 8.33 23.09 -14.32
C LEU A 332 6.87 23.47 -14.61
N GLY A 333 6.16 24.03 -13.64
CA GLY A 333 4.75 24.41 -13.74
C GLY A 333 4.51 25.84 -14.24
N GLY A 334 5.54 26.69 -14.23
CA GLY A 334 5.41 28.13 -14.44
C GLY A 334 4.73 28.83 -13.27
N SER A 335 4.79 30.15 -13.26
CA SER A 335 4.01 30.99 -12.34
C SER A 335 3.48 32.22 -13.05
N ARG A 336 2.18 32.49 -12.85
CA ARG A 336 1.53 33.73 -13.27
C ARG A 336 1.61 34.83 -12.20
N GLN A 337 1.97 34.46 -10.97
CA GLN A 337 2.23 35.37 -9.87
C GLN A 337 3.71 35.77 -9.86
N ALA A 338 4.06 36.94 -9.34
CA ALA A 338 5.45 37.38 -9.30
C ALA A 338 6.29 36.44 -8.41
N PRO A 339 7.50 36.00 -8.85
CA PRO A 339 8.12 36.27 -10.14
C PRO A 339 7.47 35.50 -11.29
N ARG A 340 6.95 36.25 -12.28
CA ARG A 340 6.25 35.68 -13.44
C ARG A 340 7.23 34.86 -14.28
N GLN A 341 6.89 33.61 -14.50
CA GLN A 341 7.78 32.66 -15.17
C GLN A 341 6.98 31.69 -16.03
N LEU A 342 7.44 31.49 -17.27
CA LEU A 342 6.89 30.45 -18.14
C LEU A 342 7.47 29.08 -17.75
N PRO A 343 6.68 28.00 -17.88
CA PRO A 343 7.18 26.63 -17.75
C PRO A 343 8.41 26.43 -18.63
N ARG A 344 9.47 25.85 -18.06
CA ARG A 344 10.69 25.51 -18.79
C ARG A 344 10.71 24.04 -19.16
N GLU A 345 11.41 23.75 -20.25
CA GLU A 345 11.65 22.38 -20.67
C GLU A 345 12.47 21.61 -19.61
N PRO A 346 12.10 20.34 -19.30
CA PRO A 346 12.79 19.49 -18.34
C PRO A 346 14.32 19.47 -18.47
N GLU A 347 14.85 19.38 -19.69
CA GLU A 347 16.30 19.35 -19.95
C GLU A 347 17.00 20.64 -19.52
N THR A 348 16.34 21.79 -19.74
CA THR A 348 16.85 23.09 -19.28
C THR A 348 16.88 23.15 -17.75
N VAL A 349 15.89 22.58 -17.07
CA VAL A 349 15.84 22.55 -15.61
C VAL A 349 16.93 21.62 -15.05
N GLU A 350 17.23 20.48 -15.68
CA GLU A 350 18.35 19.62 -15.30
C GLU A 350 19.70 20.36 -15.36
N LEU A 351 19.92 21.17 -16.41
CA LEU A 351 21.12 22.01 -16.53
C LEU A 351 21.24 23.04 -15.40
N HIS A 352 20.12 23.64 -14.97
CA HIS A 352 20.11 24.54 -13.81
C HIS A 352 20.44 23.80 -12.52
N ILE A 353 19.88 22.60 -12.32
CA ILE A 353 20.20 21.75 -11.16
C ILE A 353 21.69 21.41 -11.13
N GLN A 354 22.28 21.05 -12.28
CA GLN A 354 23.72 20.76 -12.40
C GLN A 354 24.59 21.95 -11.99
N GLY A 355 24.20 23.17 -12.38
CA GLY A 355 24.94 24.38 -12.03
C GLY A 355 24.74 24.82 -10.57
N LEU A 356 23.54 24.67 -10.04
CA LEU A 356 23.18 25.12 -8.69
C LEU A 356 23.69 24.17 -7.59
N ALA A 357 23.66 22.86 -7.83
CA ALA A 357 24.05 21.85 -6.84
C ALA A 357 25.41 22.12 -6.16
N PRO A 358 26.52 22.33 -6.89
CA PRO A 358 27.82 22.57 -6.24
C PRO A 358 27.87 23.90 -5.48
N VAL A 359 27.14 24.92 -5.93
CA VAL A 359 27.10 26.24 -5.28
C VAL A 359 26.36 26.17 -3.96
N VAL A 360 25.17 25.54 -3.95
CA VAL A 360 24.39 25.35 -2.73
C VAL A 360 25.17 24.49 -1.72
N GLN A 361 25.83 23.43 -2.20
CA GLN A 361 26.65 22.58 -1.35
C GLN A 361 27.78 23.37 -0.65
N THR A 362 28.48 24.26 -1.36
CA THR A 362 29.49 25.11 -0.73
C THR A 362 28.93 26.06 0.33
N TRP A 363 27.70 26.57 0.16
CA TRP A 363 27.07 27.43 1.16
C TRP A 363 26.63 26.65 2.39
N VAL A 364 26.16 25.42 2.22
CA VAL A 364 25.83 24.50 3.31
C VAL A 364 27.08 24.13 4.11
N GLU A 365 28.18 23.82 3.42
CA GLU A 365 29.48 23.54 4.05
C GLU A 365 30.05 24.75 4.79
N ALA A 366 29.77 25.97 4.31
CA ALA A 366 30.06 27.21 5.03
C ALA A 366 29.11 27.50 6.20
N GLY A 367 28.17 26.60 6.50
CA GLY A 367 27.27 26.64 7.65
C GLY A 367 25.99 27.47 7.45
N ARG A 368 25.68 27.94 6.23
CA ARG A 368 24.50 28.75 5.95
C ARG A 368 23.22 27.93 6.11
N GLN A 369 22.22 28.48 6.80
CA GLN A 369 20.96 27.79 7.09
C GLN A 369 19.80 28.23 6.18
N SER A 370 19.92 29.40 5.55
CA SER A 370 18.90 29.96 4.65
C SER A 370 19.52 30.74 3.49
N PHE A 371 18.83 30.80 2.34
CA PHE A 371 19.24 31.64 1.21
C PHE A 371 19.26 33.14 1.54
N ALA A 372 18.55 33.57 2.59
CA ALA A 372 18.55 34.95 3.06
C ALA A 372 19.88 35.38 3.72
N GLU A 373 20.67 34.42 4.22
CA GLU A 373 21.94 34.67 4.90
C GLU A 373 23.13 34.84 3.93
N ILE A 374 22.89 34.59 2.64
CA ILE A 374 23.93 34.61 1.61
C ILE A 374 24.27 36.06 1.27
N SER A 375 25.53 36.42 1.55
CA SER A 375 26.07 37.73 1.24
C SER A 375 26.62 37.81 -0.20
N LYS A 376 26.97 39.02 -0.63
CA LYS A 376 27.60 39.23 -1.94
C LYS A 376 28.96 38.52 -2.05
N ASP A 377 29.69 38.42 -0.94
CA ASP A 377 31.00 37.77 -0.91
C ASP A 377 30.85 36.25 -1.03
N ASP A 378 29.79 35.66 -0.44
CA ASP A 378 29.46 34.24 -0.61
C ASP A 378 29.11 33.89 -2.07
N ILE A 379 28.50 34.82 -2.80
CA ILE A 379 28.20 34.63 -4.24
C ILE A 379 29.48 34.71 -5.08
N LEU A 380 30.43 35.57 -4.73
CA LEU A 380 31.70 35.72 -5.45
C LEU A 380 32.67 34.57 -5.18
N ALA A 381 32.62 34.00 -3.97
CA ALA A 381 33.44 32.87 -3.55
C ALA A 381 32.93 31.51 -4.09
N ALA A 382 31.67 31.45 -4.55
CA ALA A 382 31.07 30.22 -5.03
C ALA A 382 31.79 29.65 -6.29
N PRO A 383 31.91 28.32 -6.40
CA PRO A 383 32.56 27.67 -7.54
C PRO A 383 31.83 28.01 -8.84
N ARG A 384 32.60 28.41 -9.86
CA ARG A 384 32.05 28.75 -11.18
C ARG A 384 31.72 27.45 -11.93
N GLY A 385 30.43 27.10 -11.98
CA GLY A 385 29.95 26.01 -12.83
C GLY A 385 30.09 26.30 -14.33
N PRO A 386 30.03 25.27 -15.20
CA PRO A 386 30.20 25.41 -16.65
C PRO A 386 29.08 26.22 -17.35
N ALA A 387 27.96 26.48 -16.67
CA ALA A 387 26.80 27.17 -17.23
C ALA A 387 26.88 28.72 -17.11
N ARG A 388 27.92 29.35 -17.69
CA ARG A 388 28.06 30.81 -17.62
C ARG A 388 27.12 31.61 -18.54
N ARG A 389 26.25 30.97 -19.33
CA ARG A 389 25.25 31.67 -20.18
C ARG A 389 23.86 31.80 -19.57
N HIS A 390 23.57 31.12 -18.46
CA HIS A 390 22.25 31.19 -17.83
C HIS A 390 22.40 31.27 -16.31
N GLN A 391 23.03 32.33 -15.79
CA GLN A 391 22.74 32.72 -14.42
C GLN A 391 21.27 33.11 -14.35
N PRO A 392 20.42 32.43 -13.55
CA PRO A 392 19.08 32.92 -13.34
C PRO A 392 19.21 34.23 -12.56
N THR A 393 18.50 35.25 -13.04
CA THR A 393 18.41 36.59 -12.44
C THR A 393 17.50 36.72 -11.19
N PRO A 394 16.87 35.68 -10.56
CA PRO A 394 15.83 35.96 -9.57
C PRO A 394 16.40 36.26 -8.17
N LEU A 395 17.61 35.84 -7.82
CA LEU A 395 18.16 36.05 -6.46
C LEU A 395 18.51 37.52 -6.15
N ARG A 396 18.37 38.44 -7.11
CA ARG A 396 18.66 39.88 -6.92
C ARG A 396 17.42 40.72 -6.61
N ARG A 397 16.20 40.17 -6.61
CA ARG A 397 14.95 40.96 -6.55
C ARG A 397 14.02 40.70 -5.36
N GLU A 398 14.36 39.79 -4.45
CA GLU A 398 13.54 39.53 -3.24
C GLU A 398 14.15 40.17 -2.00
N ARG A 399 14.33 41.49 -2.04
CA ARG A 399 14.39 42.31 -0.82
C ARG A 399 13.11 43.13 -0.74
N PRO A 400 12.31 43.04 0.34
CA PRO A 400 11.31 44.07 0.61
C PRO A 400 12.07 45.32 1.07
N GLU A 401 12.34 46.22 0.13
CA GLU A 401 12.97 47.50 0.42
C GLU A 401 11.90 48.44 0.99
N VAL A 402 11.90 48.57 2.32
CA VAL A 402 11.27 49.69 3.02
C VAL A 402 11.99 50.96 2.55
N ALA A 403 11.24 51.81 1.87
CA ALA A 403 11.71 53.06 1.33
C ALA A 403 12.24 53.98 2.45
N VAL A 404 13.51 54.38 2.34
CA VAL A 404 14.02 55.63 2.88
C VAL A 404 14.63 56.39 1.70
N GLN A 405 14.06 57.56 1.41
CA GLN A 405 14.51 58.51 0.41
C GLN A 405 15.82 59.15 0.87
N ASP A 406 16.87 59.15 0.05
CA ASP A 406 17.53 60.38 -0.43
C ASP A 406 18.54 60.09 -1.58
N PRO A 407 18.81 61.07 -2.47
CA PRO A 407 19.42 60.88 -3.79
C PRO A 407 20.93 61.19 -3.81
N GLN A 408 21.65 60.57 -4.75
CA GLN A 408 22.76 61.12 -5.58
C GLN A 408 23.77 60.03 -5.99
N GLY A 409 24.05 59.93 -7.30
CA GLY A 409 25.22 59.22 -7.85
C GLY A 409 24.97 58.50 -9.19
N PRO A 410 25.70 58.81 -10.29
CA PRO A 410 25.42 58.31 -11.64
C PRO A 410 26.03 56.91 -11.93
N PRO A 411 25.59 56.21 -13.00
CA PRO A 411 25.95 54.81 -13.23
C PRO A 411 27.27 54.65 -14.01
N THR A 412 28.27 54.02 -13.40
CA THR A 412 29.51 53.63 -14.09
C THR A 412 29.28 52.36 -14.92
N ARG A 413 29.19 52.50 -16.25
CA ARG A 413 29.28 51.39 -17.21
C ARG A 413 30.69 50.82 -17.19
N LEU A 414 30.88 49.60 -16.65
CA LEU A 414 32.09 48.82 -16.89
C LEU A 414 31.95 48.05 -18.22
N ARG A 415 32.79 48.43 -19.17
CA ARG A 415 33.03 47.83 -20.48
C ARG A 415 33.59 46.41 -20.31
N GLN A 416 33.04 45.43 -21.02
CA GLN A 416 33.66 44.10 -21.16
C GLN A 416 34.83 44.17 -22.16
N PRO A 417 35.95 43.45 -21.94
CA PRO A 417 36.94 43.20 -22.99
C PRO A 417 36.40 42.15 -23.97
N HIS A 418 36.64 42.38 -25.25
CA HIS A 418 36.26 41.51 -26.36
C HIS A 418 37.39 40.49 -26.58
N GLU A 419 37.18 39.22 -26.26
CA GLU A 419 38.07 38.12 -26.71
C GLU A 419 37.38 37.35 -27.84
N GLY A 420 38.00 37.40 -29.02
CA GLY A 420 37.52 36.75 -30.22
C GLY A 420 37.85 35.26 -30.22
N HIS A 421 36.82 34.42 -30.30
CA HIS A 421 36.97 33.00 -30.60
C HIS A 421 36.50 32.78 -32.05
N ARG A 422 37.44 32.54 -32.97
CA ARG A 422 37.14 32.03 -34.32
C ARG A 422 37.07 30.51 -34.26
N PRO A 423 35.97 29.87 -34.66
CA PRO A 423 35.98 28.44 -34.96
C PRO A 423 36.57 28.22 -36.37
N ASP A 424 37.54 27.30 -36.48
CA ASP A 424 38.08 26.86 -37.77
C ASP A 424 37.02 26.06 -38.55
N PRO A 425 36.85 26.28 -39.86
CA PRO A 425 35.89 25.56 -40.68
C PRO A 425 36.42 24.20 -41.14
N CYS A 426 35.55 23.19 -41.08
CA CYS A 426 35.74 21.86 -41.65
C CYS A 426 36.18 21.91 -43.12
N ARG A 427 37.18 21.09 -43.49
CA ARG A 427 37.53 20.80 -44.88
C ARG A 427 37.15 19.34 -45.22
N HIS A 428 36.37 19.19 -46.28
CA HIS A 428 35.94 17.92 -46.86
C HIS A 428 37.00 17.30 -47.78
N GLU A 429 37.22 15.98 -47.59
CA GLU A 429 37.37 14.88 -48.57
C GLU A 429 38.57 14.89 -49.58
N PRO A 430 39.01 13.75 -50.20
CA PRO A 430 38.39 12.40 -50.26
C PRO A 430 39.36 11.20 -50.09
N SER A 431 38.82 9.98 -49.91
CA SER A 431 39.47 8.75 -50.42
C SER A 431 38.50 7.60 -50.65
N ASP A 432 38.44 7.20 -51.91
CA ASP A 432 37.70 6.07 -52.45
C ASP A 432 38.30 4.70 -52.09
N ALA A 433 37.38 3.73 -51.97
CA ALA A 433 37.47 2.32 -52.37
C ALA A 433 38.55 1.38 -51.78
N ALA A 434 38.12 0.40 -50.96
CA ALA A 434 38.00 -1.01 -51.36
C ALA A 434 37.86 -1.95 -50.14
N GLY A 435 36.84 -2.82 -50.12
CA GLY A 435 36.75 -3.94 -49.19
C GLY A 435 35.41 -4.70 -49.30
N PRO A 436 35.38 -5.95 -49.79
CA PRO A 436 34.13 -6.66 -50.07
C PRO A 436 33.53 -7.33 -48.83
N ARG A 437 32.20 -7.35 -48.80
CA ARG A 437 31.36 -8.11 -47.87
C ARG A 437 31.60 -9.62 -48.01
N ARG A 438 31.79 -10.32 -46.89
CA ARG A 438 31.53 -11.76 -46.73
C ARG A 438 30.89 -12.07 -45.39
N ASP A 439 29.76 -12.77 -45.49
CA ASP A 439 29.00 -13.47 -44.46
C ASP A 439 29.80 -14.59 -43.78
N PRO A 440 29.51 -14.89 -42.50
CA PRO A 440 29.43 -16.28 -42.04
C PRO A 440 28.16 -16.51 -41.18
N GLY A 441 27.21 -17.34 -41.62
CA GLY A 441 27.11 -18.78 -41.26
C GLY A 441 26.91 -18.98 -39.74
N ARG A 442 25.70 -19.18 -39.19
CA ARG A 442 24.79 -20.35 -39.27
C ARG A 442 25.47 -21.70 -38.93
N THR A 443 25.67 -21.97 -37.65
CA THR A 443 25.74 -23.30 -37.01
C THR A 443 24.34 -23.66 -36.50
N GLY A 444 23.78 -24.87 -36.57
CA GLY A 444 24.26 -26.20 -36.91
C GLY A 444 23.44 -27.18 -36.05
N LEU A 445 22.41 -27.80 -36.62
CA LEU A 445 21.57 -28.84 -36.01
C LEU A 445 22.32 -30.19 -35.96
N ALA A 446 22.05 -30.99 -34.93
CA ALA A 446 22.29 -32.43 -34.93
C ALA A 446 21.02 -33.17 -34.48
N GLU A 447 20.38 -33.87 -35.41
CA GLU A 447 19.48 -35.00 -35.18
C GLU A 447 20.28 -36.31 -35.31
N PRO A 448 19.73 -37.43 -34.79
CA PRO A 448 19.74 -38.63 -35.61
C PRO A 448 18.39 -39.35 -35.64
N GLY A 449 18.07 -39.91 -36.82
CA GLY A 449 17.36 -41.20 -36.90
C GLY A 449 16.00 -41.21 -37.60
N ARG A 450 16.00 -41.22 -38.94
CA ARG A 450 14.84 -41.59 -39.77
C ARG A 450 14.48 -43.07 -39.65
N ARG A 451 13.18 -43.39 -39.65
CA ARG A 451 12.60 -44.49 -40.44
C ARG A 451 11.30 -44.05 -41.09
N ALA A 452 11.23 -44.31 -42.39
CA ALA A 452 10.17 -43.92 -43.32
C ALA A 452 8.96 -44.86 -43.27
N ARG A 453 7.80 -44.36 -43.70
CA ARG A 453 6.87 -45.06 -44.62
C ARG A 453 5.92 -44.06 -45.30
N CYS A 454 5.77 -44.23 -46.61
CA CYS A 454 4.92 -43.51 -47.54
C CYS A 454 3.49 -44.09 -47.61
N GLY A 455 2.55 -43.25 -48.11
CA GLY A 455 1.28 -43.61 -48.77
C GLY A 455 0.16 -44.02 -47.80
N SER A 456 -1.11 -43.64 -47.94
CA SER A 456 -1.93 -43.18 -49.07
C SER A 456 -3.27 -42.74 -48.44
N GLY A 457 -3.90 -41.63 -48.82
CA GLY A 457 -4.94 -41.60 -49.86
C GLY A 457 -6.32 -42.05 -49.33
N GLY A 458 -7.30 -41.14 -49.24
CA GLY A 458 -8.71 -41.53 -49.06
C GLY A 458 -9.61 -40.50 -48.37
N LEU A 459 -10.25 -39.62 -49.16
CA LEU A 459 -11.59 -39.09 -48.86
C LEU A 459 -12.64 -40.20 -49.08
N PRO A 460 -13.78 -40.20 -48.36
CA PRO A 460 -15.04 -39.74 -48.99
C PRO A 460 -15.91 -38.92 -48.00
N ARG A 461 -16.61 -37.88 -48.46
CA ARG A 461 -17.95 -37.85 -49.11
C ARG A 461 -19.12 -38.22 -48.18
N THR A 462 -19.96 -37.21 -48.00
CA THR A 462 -21.37 -37.14 -47.55
C THR A 462 -22.20 -38.42 -47.62
N ASP A 463 -23.05 -38.64 -46.60
CA ASP A 463 -24.46 -39.00 -46.85
C ASP A 463 -25.41 -38.65 -45.69
N ARG A 464 -26.64 -38.30 -46.10
CA ARG A 464 -27.87 -38.07 -45.31
C ARG A 464 -28.57 -39.41 -45.01
N GLN A 465 -29.29 -39.49 -43.89
CA GLN A 465 -30.63 -40.11 -43.66
C GLN A 465 -30.90 -40.07 -42.13
N ALA A 466 -31.97 -39.50 -41.54
CA ALA A 466 -33.42 -39.75 -41.64
C ALA A 466 -33.79 -41.19 -41.23
N GLY A 467 -34.05 -41.45 -39.94
CA GLY A 467 -35.40 -41.68 -39.35
C GLY A 467 -35.48 -43.13 -38.82
N PRO A 468 -36.52 -43.56 -38.07
CA PRO A 468 -37.72 -42.87 -37.56
C PRO A 468 -37.61 -42.34 -36.12
#